data_AF-A0A1G7NVY1-F1
#
_entry.id   AF-A0A1G7NVY1-F1
#
_cell.length_a   1.000
_cell.length_b   1.000
_cell.length_c   1.000
_cell.angle_alpha   90.00
_cell.angle_beta   90.00
_cell.angle_gamma   90.00
#
_symmetry.space_group_name_H-M   'P 1'
#
loop_
_entity.id
_entity.type
_entity.pdbx_description
1 polymer ?
#
loop_
_entity_poly.entity_id
_entity_poly.type
_entity_poly.pdbx_seq_one_letter_code
_entity_poly.pdbx_strand_id
1 'polypeptide(L)' 'MLIVHGALDTNVPVEQAKLLHAAVPHSELVIYAGEGHSLRKREHRLDLLNRARAFFADL' A
#
# COMPACT_ATOMS: atom_id res chain seq x y z
N MET A 1 -4.96 1.19 10.25
CA MET A 1 -4.96 1.96 8.97
C MET A 1 -4.17 1.19 7.94
N LEU A 2 -4.70 0.98 6.73
CA LEU A 2 -3.99 0.31 5.64
C LEU A 2 -3.29 1.35 4.73
N ILE A 3 -1.96 1.31 4.66
CA ILE A 3 -1.12 2.13 3.78
C ILE A 3 -0.58 1.25 2.65
N VAL A 4 -0.69 1.73 1.42
CA VAL A 4 -0.35 0.97 0.22
C VAL A 4 0.50 1.82 -0.71
N HIS A 5 1.63 1.29 -1.18
CA HIS A 5 2.56 2.03 -2.04
C HIS A 5 3.22 1.15 -3.11
N GLY A 6 3.55 1.73 -4.27
CA GLY A 6 4.39 1.08 -5.28
C GLY A 6 5.87 1.35 -5.02
N ALA A 7 6.72 0.31 -5.03
CA ALA A 7 8.14 0.45 -4.71
C ALA A 7 8.91 1.40 -5.66
N LEU A 8 8.42 1.58 -6.89
CA LEU A 8 9.01 2.37 -7.96
C LEU A 8 8.16 3.62 -8.28
N ASP A 9 7.36 4.10 -7.34
CA ASP A 9 6.57 5.33 -7.53
C ASP A 9 7.49 6.55 -7.73
N THR A 10 7.43 7.13 -8.93
CA THR A 10 8.20 8.32 -9.32
C THR A 10 7.48 9.64 -8.99
N ASN A 11 6.19 9.59 -8.68
CA ASN A 11 5.38 10.76 -8.33
C ASN A 11 5.50 11.03 -6.82
N VAL A 12 5.47 9.96 -6.02
CA VAL A 12 5.54 10.03 -4.56
C VAL A 12 6.59 9.02 -4.07
N PRO A 13 7.73 9.47 -3.50
CA PRO A 13 8.76 8.58 -2.99
C PRO A 13 8.22 7.63 -1.91
N VAL A 14 8.61 6.35 -1.97
CA VAL A 14 8.18 5.31 -1.01
C VAL A 14 8.53 5.63 0.45
N GLU A 15 9.56 6.45 0.67
CA GLU A 15 9.93 6.91 2.01
C GLU A 15 8.81 7.69 2.70
N GLN A 16 7.92 8.37 1.95
CA GLN A 16 6.77 9.04 2.55
C GLN A 16 5.79 8.05 3.20
N ALA A 17 5.54 6.90 2.54
CA ALA A 17 4.69 5.85 3.10
C ALA A 17 5.33 5.20 4.34
N LYS A 18 6.66 5.02 4.33
CA LYS A 18 7.40 4.50 5.49
C LYS A 18 7.36 5.48 6.67
N LEU A 19 7.54 6.78 6.42
CA LEU A 19 7.46 7.81 7.45
C LEU A 19 6.05 7.87 8.06
N LEU A 20 5.00 7.81 7.24
CA LEU A 20 3.62 7.76 7.71
C LEU A 20 3.37 6.52 8.58
N HIS A 21 3.83 5.35 8.14
CA HIS A 21 3.69 4.10 8.90
C HIS A 21 4.38 4.18 10.27
N ALA A 22 5.59 4.73 10.31
CA ALA A 22 6.33 4.93 11.56
C ALA A 22 5.62 5.91 12.52
N ALA A 23 4.92 6.90 11.99
CA ALA A 23 4.20 7.91 12.77
C ALA A 23 2.81 7.46 13.24
N VAL A 24 2.20 6.44 12.61
CA VAL A 24 0.83 5.98 12.93
C VAL A 24 0.86 4.59 13.55
N PRO A 25 0.69 4.47 14.87
CA PRO A 25 0.61 3.18 15.55
C PRO A 25 -0.48 2.27 14.99
N HIS A 26 -0.24 0.95 15.01
CA HIS A 26 -1.18 -0.06 14.51
C HIS A 26 -1.60 0.12 13.03
N SER A 27 -0.81 0.86 12.24
CA SER A 27 -0.96 0.87 10.79
C SER A 27 -0.32 -0.37 10.17
N GLU A 28 -0.82 -0.77 9.01
CA GLU A 28 -0.24 -1.80 8.15
C GLU A 28 0.33 -1.12 6.90
N LEU A 29 1.54 -1.47 6.49
CA LEU A 29 2.19 -0.95 5.29
C LEU A 29 2.45 -2.08 4.29
N VAL A 30 1.92 -1.93 3.08
CA VAL A 30 2.13 -2.86 1.96
C VAL A 30 2.86 -2.14 0.84
N ILE A 31 4.04 -2.65 0.45
CA ILE A 31 4.84 -2.12 -0.65
C ILE A 31 4.86 -3.15 -1.78
N TYR A 32 4.33 -2.80 -2.94
CA TYR A 32 4.31 -3.69 -4.10
C TYR A 32 5.59 -3.55 -4.95
N ALA A 33 6.37 -4.63 -5.04
CA ALA A 33 7.62 -4.67 -5.79
C ALA A 33 7.39 -4.57 -7.31
N GLY A 34 8.13 -3.65 -7.94
CA GLY A 34 8.02 -3.42 -9.39
C GLY A 34 6.78 -2.65 -9.83
N GLU A 35 6.02 -2.06 -8.90
CA GLU A 35 4.91 -1.15 -9.20
C GLU A 35 5.30 0.30 -8.99
N GLY A 36 4.72 1.19 -9.79
CA GLY A 36 4.86 2.64 -9.63
C GLY A 36 3.65 3.25 -8.92
N HIS A 37 3.30 4.49 -9.29
CA HIS A 37 2.14 5.18 -8.72
C HIS A 37 0.80 4.47 -8.95
N SER A 38 0.67 3.72 -10.05
CA SER A 38 -0.50 2.89 -10.35
C SER A 38 -0.11 1.41 -10.31
N LEU A 39 -0.93 0.58 -9.67
CA LEU A 39 -0.75 -0.87 -9.62
C LEU A 39 -1.21 -1.54 -10.92
N ARG A 40 -0.27 -1.98 -11.75
CA ARG A 40 -0.52 -2.51 -13.11
C ARG A 40 -0.52 -4.03 -13.18
N LYS A 41 0.16 -4.75 -12.30
CA LYS A 41 0.09 -6.21 -12.27
C LYS A 41 -1.26 -6.67 -11.72
N ARG A 42 -1.82 -7.70 -12.34
CA ARG A 42 -3.12 -8.25 -11.94
C ARG A 42 -3.06 -8.79 -10.52
N GLU A 43 -2.01 -9.51 -10.16
CA GLU A 43 -1.83 -10.06 -8.81
C GLU A 43 -1.85 -8.99 -7.72
N HIS A 44 -1.15 -7.87 -7.92
CA HIS A 44 -1.11 -6.78 -6.94
C HIS A 44 -2.45 -6.06 -6.79
N ARG A 45 -3.21 -5.90 -7.90
CA ARG A 45 -4.56 -5.36 -7.80
C ARG A 45 -5.49 -6.29 -7.03
N LEU A 46 -5.41 -7.60 -7.27
CA LEU A 46 -6.22 -8.58 -6.54
C LEU A 46 -5.85 -8.61 -5.06
N ASP A 47 -4.55 -8.57 -4.73
CA ASP A 47 -4.08 -8.49 -3.35
C ASP A 47 -4.61 -7.22 -2.66
N LEU A 48 -4.48 -6.06 -3.30
CA LEU A 48 -5.01 -4.80 -2.77
C LEU A 48 -6.53 -4.87 -2.53
N LEU A 49 -7.29 -5.36 -3.50
CA LEU A 49 -8.75 -5.48 -3.35
C LEU A 49 -9.14 -6.41 -2.20
N ASN A 50 -8.42 -7.53 -2.03
CA ASN A 50 -8.67 -8.45 -0.93
C ASN A 50 -8.33 -7.85 0.44
N ARG A 51 -7.20 -7.12 0.54
CA ARG A 51 -6.81 -6.40 1.77
C ARG A 51 -7.78 -5.29 2.11
N ALA A 52 -8.17 -4.48 1.13
CA ALA A 52 -9.16 -3.44 1.31
C ALA A 52 -10.49 -4.03 1.79
N ARG A 53 -10.95 -5.13 1.17
CA ARG A 53 -12.16 -5.84 1.62
C ARG A 53 -12.06 -6.30 3.07
N ALA A 54 -10.93 -6.92 3.47
CA ALA A 54 -10.73 -7.35 4.85
C ALA A 54 -10.71 -6.16 5.82
N PHE A 55 -9.96 -5.10 5.48
CA PHE A 55 -9.86 -3.89 6.28
C PHE A 55 -11.23 -3.23 6.53
N PHE A 56 -12.11 -3.21 5.53
CA PHE A 56 -13.46 -2.66 5.68
C PHE A 56 -14.46 -3.63 6.32
N ALA A 57 -14.18 -4.93 6.35
CA ALA A 57 -15.04 -5.90 7.01
C ALA A 57 -14.87 -5.90 8.54
N ASP A 58 -13.70 -5.45 9.03
CA ASP A 58 -13.36 -5.33 10.44
C ASP A 58 -13.72 -3.95 11.05
N LEU A 59 -14.47 -3.12 10.31
CA LEU A 59 -14.92 -1.77 10.69
C LEU A 59 -16.35 -1.80 11.23
#